data_AF-A0A2H0S0U1-F1
#
_entry.id   AF-A0A2H0S0U1-F1
#
_cell.length_a   1.000
_cell.length_b   1.000
_cell.length_c   1.000
_cell.angle_alpha   90.00
_cell.angle_beta   90.00
_cell.angle_gamma   90.00
#
_symmetry.space_group_name_H-M   'P 1'
#
loop_
_entity.id
_entity.type
_entity.pdbx_description
1 polymer ?
#
loop_
_entity_poly.entity_id
_entity_poly.type
_entity_poly.pdbx_seq_one_letter_code
_entity_poly.pdbx_strand_id
1 'polypeptide(L)'
;MALKIGIVGLPNVGKSTLFNALTRTRGAEAANYPFCTIDPNVGIVEVPDERLRKLADIVHPEKVIPATVEFVDIAGLVRGAHKGEGLGNQFLSHIREVHAICHVVRFFDHPDVTHTEGTLDAKRDRETIETELALADLATLQNKLQKLEGAART
;
A
#
# COMPACT_ATOMS: atom_id res chain seq x y z
N MET A 1 -12.40 3.02 12.10
CA MET A 1 -11.66 2.33 11.03
C MET A 1 -10.19 2.56 11.27
N ALA A 2 -9.36 1.50 11.23
CA ALA A 2 -7.92 1.67 11.27
C ALA A 2 -7.44 2.26 9.94
N LEU A 3 -6.39 3.09 9.99
CA LEU A 3 -5.77 3.63 8.80
C LEU A 3 -5.12 2.49 8.01
N LYS A 4 -5.52 2.32 6.75
CA LYS A 4 -4.94 1.33 5.81
C LYS A 4 -3.95 1.99 4.87
N ILE A 5 -2.74 1.47 4.79
CA ILE A 5 -1.65 1.93 3.92
C ILE A 5 -1.28 0.81 2.96
N GLY A 6 -1.42 1.05 1.66
CA GLY A 6 -1.02 0.10 0.62
C GLY A 6 0.46 0.28 0.25
N ILE A 7 1.25 -0.77 0.35
CA ILE A 7 2.65 -0.74 -0.09
C ILE A 7 2.68 -1.09 -1.59
N VAL A 8 3.21 -0.18 -2.40
CA VAL A 8 3.33 -0.34 -3.86
C VAL A 8 4.79 -0.17 -4.28
N GLY A 9 5.12 -0.71 -5.44
CA GLY A 9 6.45 -0.60 -6.04
C GLY A 9 6.60 -1.55 -7.21
N LEU A 10 7.64 -1.33 -8.02
CA LEU A 10 7.99 -2.27 -9.08
C LEU A 10 8.45 -3.62 -8.48
N PRO A 11 8.53 -4.69 -9.30
CA PRO A 11 9.16 -5.92 -8.86
C PRO A 11 10.59 -5.69 -8.33
N ASN A 12 11.00 -6.48 -7.33
CA ASN A 12 12.37 -6.49 -6.79
C ASN A 12 12.87 -5.19 -6.12
N VAL A 13 11.99 -4.25 -5.78
CA VAL A 13 12.37 -3.01 -5.07
C VAL A 13 12.53 -3.18 -3.56
N GLY A 14 12.28 -4.37 -3.02
CA GLY A 14 12.33 -4.66 -1.58
C GLY A 14 10.99 -4.53 -0.84
N LYS A 15 9.87 -4.45 -1.57
CA LYS A 15 8.51 -4.34 -1.02
C LYS A 15 8.18 -5.40 0.05
N SER A 16 8.36 -6.69 -0.27
CA SER A 16 8.09 -7.78 0.67
C SER A 16 9.07 -7.80 1.84
N THR A 17 10.31 -7.34 1.65
CA THR A 17 11.28 -7.16 2.74
C THR A 17 10.82 -6.09 3.72
N LEU A 18 10.37 -4.93 3.22
CA LEU A 18 9.80 -3.87 4.03
C LEU A 18 8.55 -4.33 4.77
N PHE A 19 7.62 -4.99 4.07
CA PHE A 19 6.40 -5.52 4.67
C PHE A 19 6.72 -6.51 5.81
N ASN A 20 7.61 -7.47 5.56
CA ASN A 20 8.05 -8.43 6.57
C ASN A 20 8.76 -7.75 7.74
N ALA A 21 9.55 -6.70 7.51
CA ALA A 21 10.17 -5.94 8.58
C ALA A 21 9.09 -5.24 9.43
N LEU A 22 8.15 -4.55 8.80
CA LEU A 22 7.05 -3.85 9.50
C LEU A 22 6.20 -4.81 10.34
N THR A 23 5.87 -5.99 9.80
CA THR A 23 5.05 -6.99 10.52
C THR A 23 5.82 -7.75 11.58
N ARG A 24 7.15 -7.90 11.47
CA ARG A 24 7.97 -8.61 12.49
C ARG A 24 8.42 -7.73 13.66
N THR A 25 8.50 -6.41 13.50
CA THR A 25 9.31 -5.58 14.41
C THR A 25 8.70 -5.36 15.79
N ARG A 26 7.38 -5.47 15.99
CA ARG A 26 6.76 -5.47 17.33
C ARG A 26 5.41 -6.18 17.32
N GLY A 27 5.30 -7.30 18.03
CA GLY A 27 4.02 -7.71 18.61
C GLY A 27 2.89 -8.08 17.64
N ALA A 28 3.15 -8.30 16.34
CA ALA A 28 2.23 -9.09 15.52
C ALA A 28 2.36 -10.58 15.89
N GLU A 29 2.24 -10.90 17.18
CA GLU A 29 1.49 -12.10 17.50
C GLU A 29 0.18 -11.95 16.74
N ALA A 30 -0.27 -13.02 16.10
CA ALA A 30 -1.61 -13.14 15.57
C ALA A 30 -2.61 -12.94 16.72
N ALA A 31 -2.78 -11.70 17.18
CA ALA A 31 -3.87 -11.30 18.03
C ALA A 31 -5.08 -11.53 17.14
N ASN A 32 -5.81 -12.59 17.44
CA ASN A 32 -7.07 -12.94 16.81
C ASN A 32 -8.04 -11.79 17.04
N TYR A 33 -7.94 -10.72 16.26
CA TYR A 33 -8.94 -9.68 16.20
C TYR A 33 -10.19 -10.34 15.60
N PRO A 34 -11.34 -10.37 16.33
CA PRO A 34 -12.48 -11.25 16.01
C PRO A 34 -13.21 -11.00 14.68
N PHE A 35 -12.64 -10.23 13.74
CA PHE A 35 -13.29 -9.79 12.51
C PHE A 35 -12.36 -9.74 11.29
N CYS A 36 -11.12 -10.23 11.38
CA CYS A 36 -10.20 -10.24 10.24
C CYS A 36 -10.50 -11.44 9.33
N THR A 37 -11.25 -11.21 8.26
CA THR A 37 -11.21 -12.08 7.08
C THR A 37 -9.77 -12.09 6.57
N ILE A 38 -9.16 -13.26 6.43
CA ILE A 38 -7.77 -13.42 6.00
C ILE A 38 -7.67 -13.05 4.52
N ASP A 39 -7.50 -11.76 4.24
CA ASP A 39 -7.12 -11.25 2.91
C ASP A 39 -5.60 -11.25 2.76
N PRO A 40 -5.07 -11.44 1.53
CA PRO A 40 -3.67 -11.73 1.32
C PRO A 40 -2.79 -10.54 1.76
N ASN A 41 -1.85 -10.82 2.66
CA ASN A 41 -0.79 -9.92 3.12
C ASN A 41 -1.23 -8.58 3.74
N VAL A 42 -2.18 -8.60 4.68
CA VAL A 42 -2.42 -7.48 5.59
C VAL A 42 -1.62 -7.67 6.88
N GLY A 43 -0.99 -6.60 7.36
CA GLY A 43 -0.19 -6.57 8.58
C GLY A 43 -0.56 -5.40 9.48
N ILE A 44 -0.84 -5.67 10.76
CA ILE A 44 -1.17 -4.63 11.74
C ILE A 44 0.12 -4.22 12.46
N VAL A 45 0.38 -2.91 12.53
CA VAL A 45 1.58 -2.35 13.16
C VAL A 45 1.16 -1.31 14.20
N GLU A 46 1.73 -1.43 15.40
CA GLU A 46 1.54 -0.45 16.47
C GLU A 46 2.29 0.86 16.17
N VAL A 47 1.63 1.98 16.40
CA VAL A 47 2.23 3.31 16.22
C VAL A 47 3.16 3.59 17.40
N PRO A 48 4.47 3.79 17.17
CA PRO A 48 5.39 4.17 18.24
C PRO A 48 5.07 5.57 18.74
N ASP A 49 4.66 5.69 20.01
CA ASP A 49 4.31 6.96 20.64
C ASP A 49 4.95 7.09 22.03
N GLU A 50 5.94 7.97 22.16
CA GLU A 50 6.62 8.24 23.43
C GLU A 50 5.67 8.85 24.48
N ARG A 51 4.62 9.56 24.05
CA ARG A 51 3.66 10.20 24.96
C ARG A 51 2.85 9.16 25.69
N LEU A 52 2.46 8.09 24.97
CA LEU A 52 1.73 6.97 25.55
C LEU A 52 2.56 6.30 26.65
N ARG A 53 3.86 6.13 26.42
CA ARG A 53 4.78 5.59 27.42
C ARG A 53 4.89 6.49 28.65
N LYS A 54 5.09 7.80 28.45
CA LYS A 54 5.15 8.78 29.56
C LYS A 54 3.87 8.78 30.39
N LEU A 55 2.70 8.63 29.77
CA LEU A 55 1.42 8.53 30.49
C LEU A 55 1.32 7.22 31.27
N ALA A 56 1.75 6.10 30.69
CA ALA A 56 1.76 4.80 31.37
C ALA A 56 2.66 4.82 32.61
N ASP A 57 3.81 5.49 32.55
CA ASP A 57 4.74 5.66 33.68
C ASP A 57 4.16 6.54 34.81
N ILE A 58 3.16 7.39 34.52
CA ILE A 58 2.47 8.21 35.53
C ILE A 58 1.30 7.44 36.14
N VAL A 59 0.44 6.88 35.28
CA VAL A 59 -0.88 6.34 35.67
C VAL A 59 -0.81 4.86 36.07
N HIS A 60 0.26 4.15 35.69
CA HIS A 60 0.47 2.73 35.96
C HIS A 60 -0.75 1.85 35.59
N PRO A 61 -1.25 1.91 34.35
CA PRO A 61 -2.43 1.14 33.95
C PRO A 61 -2.10 -0.36 33.88
N GLU A 62 -3.11 -1.22 34.06
CA GLU A 62 -2.97 -2.67 33.87
C GLU A 62 -2.55 -3.05 32.44
N LYS A 63 -2.93 -2.22 31.46
CA LYS A 63 -2.61 -2.43 30.04
C LYS A 63 -2.43 -1.12 29.31
N VAL A 64 -1.41 -1.06 28.45
CA VAL A 64 -1.19 0.02 27.49
C VAL A 64 -1.64 -0.46 26.11
N ILE A 65 -2.51 0.30 25.45
CA ILE A 65 -3.05 -0.02 24.13
C ILE A 65 -2.61 1.07 23.15
N PRO A 66 -1.66 0.80 22.24
CA PRO A 66 -1.24 1.76 21.25
C PRO A 66 -2.27 1.91 20.12
N ALA A 67 -2.19 3.02 19.40
CA ALA A 67 -2.87 3.15 18.11
C ALA A 67 -2.24 2.19 17.09
N THR A 68 -3.03 1.75 16.11
CA THR A 68 -2.58 0.80 15.10
C THR A 68 -2.79 1.34 13.68
N VAL A 69 -1.95 0.86 12.77
CA VAL A 69 -2.04 1.08 11.32
C VAL A 69 -2.01 -0.27 10.62
N GLU A 70 -2.86 -0.44 9.62
CA GLU A 70 -2.89 -1.62 8.76
C GLU A 70 -2.04 -1.35 7.52
N PHE A 71 -1.06 -2.20 7.25
CA PHE A 71 -0.30 -2.23 6.01
C PHE A 71 -0.85 -3.34 5.11
N VAL A 72 -1.07 -3.03 3.85
CA VAL A 72 -1.53 -3.99 2.83
C VAL A 72 -0.42 -4.14 1.81
N ASP A 73 0.10 -5.35 1.61
CA ASP A 73 1.08 -5.61 0.56
C ASP A 73 0.36 -5.74 -0.79
N ILE A 74 0.39 -4.68 -1.59
CA ILE A 74 -0.25 -4.69 -2.91
C ILE A 74 0.69 -5.41 -3.89
N ALA A 75 0.14 -6.30 -4.72
CA ALA A 75 0.90 -7.04 -5.73
C ALA A 75 1.70 -6.07 -6.63
N GLY A 76 2.85 -6.51 -7.14
CA GLY A 76 3.73 -5.65 -7.94
C GLY A 76 3.04 -5.15 -9.21
N LEU A 77 3.16 -3.85 -9.49
CA LEU A 77 2.63 -3.24 -10.71
C LEU A 77 3.48 -3.68 -11.92
N VAL A 78 2.81 -4.15 -12.97
CA VAL A 78 3.42 -4.33 -14.29
C VAL A 78 2.91 -3.21 -15.20
N ARG A 79 3.79 -2.66 -16.06
CA ARG A 79 3.40 -1.63 -17.04
C ARG A 79 2.15 -2.05 -17.81
N GLY A 80 1.24 -1.11 -18.07
CA GLY A 80 0.01 -1.36 -18.81
C GLY A 80 -1.19 -1.78 -17.95
N ALA A 81 -1.11 -1.61 -16.63
CA ALA A 81 -2.19 -1.96 -15.71
C ALA A 81 -3.48 -1.17 -15.97
N HIS A 82 -3.37 0.09 -16.41
CA HIS A 82 -4.52 0.92 -16.81
C HIS A 82 -5.31 0.37 -18.02
N LYS A 83 -4.73 -0.53 -18.83
CA LYS A 83 -5.39 -1.08 -20.04
C LYS A 83 -6.38 -2.21 -19.73
N GLY A 84 -6.49 -2.63 -18.47
CA GLY A 84 -7.53 -3.54 -18.02
C GLY A 84 -7.32 -5.03 -18.32
N GLU A 85 -6.16 -5.42 -18.84
CA GLU A 85 -5.81 -6.84 -19.03
C GLU A 85 -5.21 -7.44 -17.74
N GLY A 86 -5.88 -8.43 -17.15
CA GLY A 86 -5.33 -9.29 -16.09
C GLY A 86 -4.98 -8.59 -14.78
N LEU A 87 -3.72 -8.78 -14.31
CA LEU A 87 -3.22 -8.39 -12.99
C LEU A 87 -3.31 -6.88 -12.68
N GLY A 88 -3.39 -6.02 -13.70
CA GLY A 88 -3.47 -4.57 -13.53
C GLY A 88 -4.76 -4.06 -12.89
N ASN A 89 -5.90 -4.68 -13.21
CA ASN A 89 -7.18 -4.30 -12.60
C ASN A 89 -7.29 -4.72 -11.14
N GLN A 90 -6.71 -5.88 -10.78
CA GLN A 90 -6.65 -6.35 -9.39
C GLN A 90 -5.75 -5.45 -8.52
N PHE A 91 -4.67 -4.93 -9.10
CA PHE A 91 -3.83 -3.93 -8.46
C PHE A 91 -4.60 -2.64 -8.14
N LEU A 92 -5.29 -2.08 -9.15
CA LEU A 92 -6.05 -0.85 -8.98
C LEU A 92 -7.24 -1.01 -8.02
N SER A 93 -7.86 -2.20 -7.96
CA SER A 93 -8.91 -2.47 -6.97
C SER A 93 -8.36 -2.47 -5.54
N HIS A 94 -7.22 -3.10 -5.28
CA HIS A 94 -6.61 -3.09 -3.94
C HIS A 94 -6.15 -1.68 -3.53
N ILE A 95 -5.67 -0.86 -4.47
CA ILE A 95 -5.34 0.54 -4.16
C ILE A 95 -6.57 1.34 -3.73
N ARG A 96 -7.74 1.08 -4.33
CA ARG A 96 -8.98 1.77 -3.96
C ARG A 96 -9.49 1.41 -2.55
N GLU A 97 -8.98 0.33 -1.97
CA GLU A 97 -9.34 -0.15 -0.63
C GLU A 97 -8.44 0.42 0.48
N VAL A 98 -7.36 1.13 0.13
CA VAL A 98 -6.46 1.77 1.09
C VAL A 98 -6.68 3.28 1.17
N HIS A 99 -6.22 3.89 2.27
CA HIS A 99 -6.36 5.32 2.52
C HIS A 99 -5.11 6.12 2.16
N ALA A 100 -3.96 5.45 2.10
CA ALA A 100 -2.68 6.04 1.71
C ALA A 100 -1.81 5.01 0.98
N ILE A 101 -0.87 5.50 0.19
CA ILE A 101 0.08 4.68 -0.56
C ILE A 101 1.49 4.90 0.00
N CYS A 102 2.19 3.80 0.30
CA CYS A 102 3.62 3.77 0.56
C CYS A 102 4.33 3.27 -0.70
N HIS A 103 4.94 4.19 -1.46
CA HIS A 103 5.63 3.87 -2.70
C HIS A 103 7.11 3.55 -2.44
N VAL A 104 7.47 2.27 -2.60
CA VAL A 104 8.84 1.78 -2.47
C VAL A 104 9.58 1.93 -3.80
N VAL A 105 10.64 2.73 -3.80
CA VAL A 105 11.49 3.00 -4.96
C VAL A 105 12.88 2.44 -4.69
N ARG A 106 13.45 1.73 -5.67
CA ARG A 106 14.76 1.10 -5.55
C ARG A 106 15.88 2.12 -5.76
N PHE A 107 16.75 2.27 -4.75
CA PHE A 107 17.94 3.14 -4.78
C PHE A 107 19.25 2.35 -4.55
N PHE A 108 19.24 1.05 -4.82
CA PHE A 108 20.41 0.19 -4.64
C PHE A 108 20.63 -0.69 -5.88
N ASP A 109 21.90 -0.82 -6.27
CA ASP A 109 22.31 -1.81 -7.25
C ASP A 109 22.75 -3.11 -6.55
N HIS A 110 22.42 -4.25 -7.13
CA HIS A 110 22.82 -5.55 -6.60
C HIS A 110 22.91 -6.57 -7.74
N PRO A 111 24.04 -7.29 -7.90
CA PRO A 111 24.28 -8.17 -9.05
C PRO A 111 23.25 -9.31 -9.17
N ASP A 112 22.76 -9.82 -8.04
CA ASP A 112 21.74 -10.88 -8.01
C ASP A 112 20.30 -10.39 -8.14
N VAL A 113 20.06 -9.07 -8.28
CA VAL A 113 18.71 -8.49 -8.32
C VAL A 113 18.46 -7.81 -9.65
N THR A 114 17.79 -8.53 -10.54
CA THR A 114 17.43 -8.04 -11.87
C THR A 114 16.40 -6.92 -11.81
N HIS A 115 16.59 -5.92 -12.66
CA HIS A 115 15.61 -4.86 -12.90
C HIS A 115 14.76 -5.21 -14.11
N THR A 116 13.44 -5.01 -14.04
CA THR A 116 12.51 -5.34 -15.14
C THR A 116 12.84 -4.63 -16.45
N GLU A 117 13.40 -3.43 -16.37
CA GLU A 117 13.81 -2.60 -17.50
C GLU A 117 15.29 -2.75 -17.87
N GLY A 118 16.00 -3.71 -17.27
CA GLY A 118 17.44 -3.97 -17.50
C GLY A 118 18.40 -2.91 -16.94
N THR A 119 17.92 -1.70 -16.67
CA THR A 119 18.68 -0.58 -16.10
C THR A 119 17.97 -0.03 -14.87
N LEU A 120 18.73 0.35 -13.84
CA LEU A 120 18.21 0.98 -12.64
C LEU A 120 18.02 2.48 -12.88
N ASP A 121 16.80 2.98 -12.73
CA ASP A 121 16.48 4.40 -12.81
C ASP A 121 15.29 4.73 -11.90
N ALA A 122 15.60 5.10 -10.67
CA ALA A 122 14.61 5.41 -9.64
C ALA A 122 13.60 6.50 -10.06
N LYS A 123 14.02 7.47 -10.89
CA LYS A 123 13.15 8.54 -11.35
C LYS A 123 12.12 7.98 -12.34
N ARG A 124 12.59 7.24 -13.36
CA ARG A 124 11.72 6.58 -14.35
C ARG A 124 10.77 5.58 -13.68
N ASP A 125 11.27 4.82 -12.71
CA ASP A 125 10.48 3.81 -12.02
C ASP A 125 9.36 4.45 -11.19
N ARG A 126 9.67 5.56 -10.48
CA ARG A 126 8.67 6.36 -9.77
C ARG A 126 7.61 6.91 -10.73
N GLU A 127 8.05 7.54 -11.82
CA GLU A 127 7.18 8.13 -12.84
C GLU A 127 6.30 7.09 -13.52
N THR A 128 6.77 5.87 -13.69
CA THR A 128 6.00 4.76 -14.26
C THR A 128 4.76 4.46 -13.41
N ILE A 129 4.92 4.30 -12.09
CA ILE A 129 3.78 4.04 -11.19
C ILE A 129 2.84 5.25 -11.13
N GLU A 130 3.38 6.46 -10.96
CA GLU A 130 2.56 7.69 -10.90
C GLU A 130 1.72 7.88 -12.17
N THR A 131 2.31 7.61 -13.34
CA THR A 131 1.61 7.71 -14.63
C THR A 131 0.46 6.71 -14.72
N GLU A 132 0.67 5.45 -14.31
CA GLU A 132 -0.38 4.43 -14.32
C GLU A 132 -1.55 4.79 -13.39
N LEU A 133 -1.26 5.34 -12.21
CA LEU A 133 -2.30 5.83 -11.29
C LEU A 133 -3.07 7.02 -11.88
N ALA A 134 -2.37 7.99 -12.45
CA ALA A 134 -2.99 9.15 -13.09
C ALA A 134 -3.87 8.76 -14.28
N LEU A 135 -3.46 7.77 -15.08
CA LEU A 135 -4.26 7.24 -16.19
C LEU A 135 -5.53 6.52 -15.70
N ALA A 136 -5.44 5.77 -14.60
CA ALA A 136 -6.59 5.11 -13.98
C ALA A 136 -7.62 6.13 -13.43
N ASP A 137 -7.14 7.22 -12.84
CA ASP A 137 -7.98 8.33 -12.40
C ASP A 137 -8.63 9.05 -13.57
N LEU A 138 -7.87 9.34 -14.63
CA LEU A 138 -8.38 9.95 -15.85
C LEU A 138 -9.50 9.10 -16.48
N ALA A 139 -9.32 7.79 -16.60
CA ALA A 139 -10.34 6.88 -17.10
C ALA A 139 -11.60 6.89 -16.21
N THR A 140 -11.43 6.97 -14.89
CA THR A 140 -12.55 7.06 -13.94
C THR A 140 -13.32 8.37 -14.12
N LEU A 141 -12.62 9.49 -14.29
CA LEU A 141 -13.22 10.81 -14.53
C LEU A 141 -13.95 10.85 -15.87
N GLN A 142 -13.37 10.31 -16.94
CA GLN A 142 -14.01 10.23 -18.25
C GLN A 142 -15.31 9.43 -18.21
N ASN A 143 -15.29 8.25 -17.58
CA ASN A 143 -16.50 7.43 -17.40
C ASN A 143 -17.58 8.13 -16.59
N LYS A 144 -17.20 8.92 -15.57
CA LYS A 144 -18.14 9.69 -14.76
C LYS A 144 -18.72 10.87 -15.54
N LEU A 145 -17.90 11.58 -16.31
CA LEU A 145 -18.32 12.70 -17.14
C LEU A 145 -19.37 12.25 -18.17
N GLN A 146 -19.10 11.15 -18.89
CA GLN A 146 -20.04 10.61 -19.89
C GLN A 146 -21.41 10.27 -19.29
N LYS A 147 -21.44 9.71 -18.07
CA LYS A 147 -22.70 9.42 -17.36
C LYS A 147 -23.47 10.69 -16.98
N LEU A 148 -22.75 11.71 -16.50
CA LEU A 148 -23.36 12.99 -16.12
C LEU A 148 -23.89 13.75 -17.34
N GLU A 149 -23.17 13.73 -18.46
CA GLU A 149 -23.64 14.32 -19.73
C GLU A 149 -24.90 13.63 -20.25
N GLY A 150 -24.99 12.29 -20.12
CA GLY A 150 -26.20 11.55 -20.44
C GLY A 150 -27.40 11.96 -19.58
N ALA A 151 -27.20 12.10 -18.26
CA ALA A 151 -28.24 12.48 -17.31
C ALA A 151 -28.68 13.95 -17.42
N ALA A 152 -27.80 14.86 -17.88
CA ALA A 152 -28.12 16.27 -18.06
C ALA A 152 -28.91 16.57 -19.35
N ARG A 153 -29.00 15.61 -20.28
CA ARG A 153 -29.76 15.71 -21.54
C ARG A 153 -31.22 15.27 -21.39
N THR A 154 -31.61 14.74 -20.24
CA THR A 154 -32.99 14.40 -19.83
C THR A 154 -33.51 15.40 -18.82
#